data_AF-A0A829H9J1-F1
#
_entry.id   AF-A0A829H9J1-F1
#
_cell.length_a   1.000
_cell.length_b   1.000
_cell.length_c   1.000
_cell.angle_alpha   90.00
_cell.angle_beta   90.00
_cell.angle_gamma   90.00
#
_symmetry.space_group_name_H-M   'P 1'
#
loop_
_entity.id
_entity.type
_entity.pdbx_description
1 polymer ?
#
loop_
_entity_poly.entity_id
_entity_poly.type
_entity_poly.pdbx_seq_one_letter_code
_entity_poly.pdbx_strand_id
1 'polypeptide(L)'
;MHTRNITDLFSASLAKSNLSAKQQAVLKASLALFASQGFDRTSTKEIAETAQVSEGTVYKQFKTKDGILQALLAPMIRQVMPNVLTEFVNEVGEQ
;
A
#
# COMPACT_ATOMS: atom_id res chain seq x y z
N MET A 1 -22.27 4.61 -10.70
CA MET A 1 -21.75 3.71 -9.66
C MET A 1 -20.25 3.98 -9.55
N HIS A 2 -19.77 4.66 -8.51
CA HIS A 2 -18.32 4.86 -8.33
C HIS A 2 -17.75 3.54 -7.81
N THR A 3 -17.20 2.70 -8.69
CA THR A 3 -16.40 1.56 -8.27
C THR A 3 -15.22 2.13 -7.48
N ARG A 4 -15.17 1.87 -6.17
CA ARG A 4 -14.03 2.28 -5.34
C ARG A 4 -12.89 1.30 -5.58
N ASN A 5 -11.90 1.75 -6.32
CA ASN A 5 -10.72 0.95 -6.64
C ASN A 5 -9.85 0.84 -5.39
N ILE A 6 -9.14 -0.28 -5.20
CA ILE A 6 -8.26 -0.48 -4.04
C ILE A 6 -7.18 0.60 -3.91
N THR A 7 -6.73 1.14 -5.05
CA THR A 7 -5.75 2.24 -5.14
C THR A 7 -6.28 3.57 -4.58
N ASP A 8 -7.57 3.85 -4.76
CA ASP A 8 -8.18 5.10 -4.27
C ASP A 8 -8.39 5.04 -2.76
N LEU A 9 -8.85 3.88 -2.27
CA LEU A 9 -8.97 3.59 -0.83
C LEU A 9 -7.62 3.71 -0.14
N PHE A 10 -6.58 3.14 -0.75
CA PHE A 10 -5.22 3.22 -0.23
C PHE A 10 -4.69 4.65 -0.21
N SER A 11 -4.90 5.42 -1.28
CA SER A 11 -4.47 6.82 -1.36
C SER A 11 -5.14 7.70 -0.29
N ALA A 12 -6.44 7.48 -0.05
CA ALA A 12 -7.17 8.16 1.01
C ALA A 12 -6.68 7.75 2.42
N SER A 13 -6.29 6.48 2.61
CA SER A 13 -5.69 6.00 3.86
C SER A 13 -4.32 6.64 4.11
N LEU A 14 -3.46 6.72 3.10
CA LEU A 14 -2.15 7.38 3.19
C LEU A 14 -2.27 8.86 3.57
N ALA A 15 -3.24 9.57 2.99
CA ALA A 15 -3.47 10.99 3.30
C ALA A 15 -3.85 11.24 4.77
N LYS A 16 -4.40 10.22 5.45
CA LYS A 16 -4.78 10.27 6.87
C LYS A 16 -3.71 9.67 7.80
N SER A 17 -2.59 9.21 7.26
CA SER A 17 -1.51 8.57 8.03
C SER A 17 -0.49 9.60 8.54
N ASN A 18 0.23 9.27 9.61
CA ASN A 18 1.34 10.09 10.14
C ASN A 18 2.66 9.89 9.36
N LEU A 19 2.59 9.47 8.09
CA LEU A 19 3.76 9.24 7.24
C LEU A 19 4.24 10.54 6.61
N SER A 20 5.56 10.71 6.52
CA SER A 20 6.17 11.82 5.78
C SER A 20 5.80 11.78 4.29
N ALA A 21 5.85 12.92 3.61
CA ALA A 21 5.59 13.01 2.17
C ALA A 21 6.46 12.04 1.34
N LYS A 22 7.72 11.84 1.75
CA LYS A 22 8.64 10.89 1.11
C LYS A 22 8.20 9.44 1.31
N GLN A 23 7.77 9.07 2.52
CA GLN A 23 7.21 7.73 2.76
C GLN A 23 5.94 7.49 1.95
N GLN A 24 5.05 8.48 1.88
CA GLN A 24 3.84 8.38 1.05
C GLN A 24 4.16 8.23 -0.43
N ALA A 25 5.14 8.98 -0.96
CA ALA A 25 5.57 8.86 -2.35
C ALA A 25 6.12 7.47 -2.67
N VAL A 26 6.99 6.93 -1.80
CA VAL A 26 7.54 5.58 -1.95
C VAL A 26 6.43 4.52 -1.92
N LEU A 27 5.48 4.62 -1.00
CA LEU A 27 4.38 3.65 -0.92
C LEU A 27 3.45 3.73 -2.14
N LYS A 28 3.14 4.93 -2.64
CA LYS A 28 2.34 5.10 -3.87
C LYS A 28 3.03 4.50 -5.09
N ALA A 29 4.33 4.79 -5.27
CA ALA A 29 5.13 4.22 -6.34
C ALA A 29 5.19 2.69 -6.26
N SER A 30 5.41 2.16 -5.05
CA SER A 30 5.46 0.72 -4.81
C SER A 30 4.14 0.04 -5.14
N LEU A 31 3.00 0.60 -4.72
CA LEU A 31 1.69 0.06 -5.05
C LEU A 31 1.46 0.03 -6.57
N ALA A 32 1.80 1.12 -7.28
CA ALA A 32 1.63 1.19 -8.72
C ALA A 32 2.46 0.14 -9.46
N LEU A 33 3.74 0.00 -9.09
CA LEU A 33 4.65 -0.99 -9.68
C LEU A 33 4.25 -2.43 -9.33
N PHE A 34 3.89 -2.70 -8.07
CA PHE A 34 3.43 -4.03 -7.67
C PHE A 34 2.14 -4.42 -8.38
N ALA A 35 1.22 -3.47 -8.61
CA ALA A 35 -0.01 -3.72 -9.36
C ALA A 35 0.24 -3.93 -10.87
N SER A 36 1.22 -3.22 -11.46
CA SER A 36 1.49 -3.32 -12.90
C SER A 36 2.34 -4.52 -13.29
N GLN A 37 3.40 -4.81 -12.53
CA GLN A 37 4.40 -5.82 -12.87
C GLN A 37 4.61 -6.89 -11.80
N GLY A 38 3.98 -6.77 -10.63
CA GLY A 38 4.11 -7.73 -9.54
C GLY A 38 5.32 -7.46 -8.65
N PHE A 39 5.27 -8.01 -7.43
CA PHE A 39 6.26 -7.79 -6.39
C PHE A 39 7.66 -8.25 -6.80
N ASP A 40 7.81 -9.47 -7.30
CA ASP A 40 9.12 -10.07 -7.59
C ASP A 40 9.88 -9.32 -8.68
N ARG A 41 9.16 -8.86 -9.71
CA ARG A 41 9.72 -8.11 -10.85
C ARG A 41 9.96 -6.63 -10.56
N THR A 42 9.68 -6.15 -9.35
CA THR A 42 9.90 -4.75 -8.97
C THR A 42 11.16 -4.63 -8.11
N SER A 43 12.06 -3.72 -8.45
CA SER A 43 13.25 -3.40 -7.67
C SER A 43 13.09 -2.15 -6.79
N THR A 44 13.89 -2.04 -5.73
CA THR A 44 13.95 -0.83 -4.87
C THR A 44 14.43 0.40 -5.62
N LYS A 45 15.26 0.19 -6.65
CA LYS A 45 15.73 1.24 -7.55
C LYS A 45 14.59 1.82 -8.39
N GLU A 46 13.81 0.99 -9.07
CA GLU A 46 12.64 1.43 -9.85
C GLU A 46 11.61 2.17 -8.97
N ILE A 47 11.40 1.68 -7.74
CA ILE A 47 10.55 2.35 -6.75
C ILE A 47 11.09 3.74 -6.43
N ALA A 48 12.39 3.87 -6.18
CA ALA A 48 13.01 5.15 -5.85
C ALA A 48 12.90 6.16 -7.00
N GLU A 49 13.17 5.71 -8.23
CA GLU A 49 13.04 6.52 -9.44
C GLU A 49 11.60 6.99 -9.65
N THR A 50 10.63 6.08 -9.54
CA THR A 50 9.20 6.39 -9.68
C THR A 50 8.70 7.34 -8.58
N ALA A 51 9.21 7.17 -7.36
CA ALA A 51 8.88 8.04 -6.23
C ALA A 51 9.66 9.38 -6.22
N GLN A 52 10.56 9.59 -7.18
CA GLN A 52 11.44 10.77 -7.26
C GLN A 52 12.25 11.00 -5.98
N VAL A 53 12.79 9.93 -5.41
CA VAL A 53 13.68 9.95 -4.25
C VAL A 53 14.97 9.17 -4.53
N SER A 54 15.99 9.33 -3.69
CA SER A 54 17.18 8.48 -3.80
C SER A 54 16.88 7.07 -3.30
N GLU A 55 17.55 6.06 -3.87
CA GLU A 55 17.43 4.68 -3.39
C GLU A 55 17.84 4.55 -1.92
N GLY A 56 18.87 5.30 -1.48
CA GLY A 56 19.23 5.40 -0.06
C GLY A 56 18.11 5.95 0.83
N THR A 57 17.21 6.80 0.31
CA THR A 57 16.01 7.23 1.04
C THR A 57 15.04 6.07 1.23
N VAL A 58 14.80 5.26 0.19
CA VAL A 58 13.94 4.06 0.29
C VAL A 58 14.50 3.10 1.34
N TYR A 59 15.80 2.79 1.27
CA TYR A 59 16.48 1.96 2.26
C TYR A 59 16.40 2.53 3.68
N LYS A 60 16.59 3.85 3.85
CA LYS A 60 16.49 4.49 5.17
C LYS A 60 15.11 4.27 5.80
N GLN A 61 14.05 4.43 5.01
CA GLN A 61 12.65 4.39 5.47
C GLN A 61 12.13 2.96 5.68
N PHE A 62 12.43 2.04 4.78
CA PHE A 62 11.77 0.72 4.74
C PHE A 62 12.71 -0.47 4.84
N LYS A 63 14.03 -0.27 4.79
CA LYS A 63 15.10 -1.29 4.88
C LYS A 63 15.14 -2.31 3.75
N THR A 64 14.01 -2.91 3.38
CA THR A 64 13.91 -3.97 2.36
C THR A 64 12.62 -3.81 1.54
N LYS A 65 12.55 -4.49 0.39
CA LYS A 65 11.33 -4.56 -0.43
C LYS A 65 10.17 -5.20 0.34
N ASP A 66 10.44 -6.19 1.18
CA ASP A 66 9.45 -6.78 2.08
C ASP A 66 8.96 -5.78 3.13
N GLY A 67 9.85 -4.93 3.66
CA GLY A 67 9.47 -3.87 4.59
C GLY A 67 8.52 -2.84 3.97
N ILE A 68 8.70 -2.55 2.68
CA ILE A 68 7.75 -1.74 1.89
C ILE A 68 6.40 -2.45 1.79
N LEU A 69 6.39 -3.74 1.44
CA LEU A 69 5.17 -4.53 1.33
C LEU A 69 4.41 -4.61 2.66
N GLN A 70 5.11 -4.84 3.76
CA GLN A 70 4.52 -4.82 5.10
C GLN A 70 3.88 -3.46 5.42
N ALA A 71 4.55 -2.36 5.07
CA ALA A 71 4.02 -1.01 5.27
C ALA A 71 2.79 -0.71 4.37
N LEU A 72 2.69 -1.33 3.19
CA LEU A 72 1.49 -1.28 2.34
C LEU A 72 0.32 -2.06 2.97
N LEU A 73 0.59 -3.28 3.46
CA LEU A 73 -0.44 -4.21 3.93
C LEU A 73 -0.95 -3.89 5.34
N ALA A 74 -0.09 -3.41 6.25
CA ALA A 74 -0.47 -3.14 7.63
C ALA A 74 -1.69 -2.18 7.79
N PRO A 75 -1.76 -1.03 7.10
CA PRO A 75 -2.95 -0.18 7.17
C PRO A 75 -4.16 -0.81 6.48
N MET A 76 -3.96 -1.57 5.40
CA MET A 76 -5.04 -2.25 4.69
C MET A 76 -5.70 -3.34 5.58
N ILE A 77 -4.90 -4.14 6.27
CA ILE A 77 -5.38 -5.16 7.20
C ILE A 77 -6.08 -4.52 8.41
N ARG A 78 -5.59 -3.38 8.92
CA ARG A 78 -6.22 -2.72 10.09
C ARG A 78 -7.51 -1.99 9.76
N GLN A 79 -7.68 -1.49 8.54
CA GLN A 79 -8.80 -0.63 8.17
C GLN A 79 -9.82 -1.28 7.24
N VAL A 80 -9.40 -2.23 6.40
CA VAL A 80 -10.26 -2.85 5.38
C VAL A 80 -10.76 -4.21 5.85
N MET A 81 -9.88 -5.07 6.39
CA MET A 81 -10.27 -6.42 6.83
C MET A 81 -11.40 -6.45 7.87
N PRO A 82 -11.48 -5.56 8.88
CA PRO A 82 -12.58 -5.60 9.84
C PRO A 82 -13.93 -5.35 9.18
N ASN A 83 -13.98 -4.47 8.18
CA ASN A 83 -15.22 -4.16 7.47
C ASN A 83 -15.63 -5.32 6.56
N VAL A 84 -14.67 -5.90 5.81
CA VAL A 84 -14.92 -7.05 4.94
C VAL A 84 -15.31 -8.31 5.74
N LEU A 85 -14.65 -8.56 6.87
CA LEU A 85 -14.98 -9.68 7.76
C LEU A 85 -16.36 -9.52 8.39
N THR A 86 -16.72 -8.30 8.81
CA THR A 86 -18.04 -8.05 9.41
C THR A 86 -19.15 -8.22 8.38
N GLU A 87 -18.97 -7.73 7.15
CA GLU A 87 -19.92 -7.91 6.05
C GLU A 87 -20.10 -9.41 5.71
N PHE A 88 -19.00 -10.15 5.60
CA PHE A 88 -19.03 -11.59 5.34
C PHE A 88 -19.69 -12.40 6.47
N VAL A 89 -19.39 -12.10 7.73
CA VAL A 89 -20.00 -12.79 8.89
C VAL A 89 -21.50 -12.52 8.95
N ASN A 90 -21.95 -11.31 8.59
CA ASN A 90 -23.37 -10.99 8.53
C ASN A 90 -24.08 -11.75 7.39
N GLU A 91 -23.45 -11.90 6.22
CA GLU A 91 -24.03 -12.67 5.10
C GLU A 91 -24.07 -14.18 5.35
N VAL A 92 -23.05 -14.74 6.00
CA VAL A 92 -22.96 -16.18 6.26
C VAL A 92 -23.68 -16.59 7.55
N GLY A 93 -23.77 -15.69 8.54
CA GLY A 93 -24.44 -15.93 9.82
C GLY A 93 -25.97 -15.89 9.76
N GLU A 94 -26.56 -15.40 8.66
CA GLU A 94 -28.01 -15.46 8.40
C GLU A 94 -28.42 -16.68 7.55
N GLN A 95 -27.56 -17.69 7.39
CA GLN A 95 -27.92 -19.00 6.81
C GLN A 95 -27.85 -20.15 7.82
#